data_AF-A0A7L7L3P5-F1
#
_entry.id   AF-A0A7L7L3P5-F1
#
_cell.length_a   1.000
_cell.length_b   1.000
_cell.length_c   1.000
_cell.angle_alpha   90.00
_cell.angle_beta   90.00
_cell.angle_gamma   90.00
#
_symmetry.space_group_name_H-M   'P 1'
#
loop_
_entity.id
_entity.type
_entity.pdbx_description
1 polymer ?
#
loop_
_entity_poly.entity_id
_entity_poly.type
_entity_poly.pdbx_seq_one_letter_code
_entity_poly.pdbx_strand_id
1 'polypeptide(L)'
;MELISKDNINKWIVPFLSVGNRGKKPKVEQVAILRAILYKLKTGCQWRQLPTGVFFGKQLLCWQGVYYHFRKWVKDGSFRKVWVEHLKSQRKLFDLPECAVTW
;
A
#
# COMPACT_ATOMS: atom_id res chain seq x y z
N MET A 1 12.87 -1.52 -11.00
CA MET A 1 12.65 -0.10 -10.63
C MET A 1 12.02 -0.07 -9.24
N GLU A 2 12.81 0.11 -8.20
CA GLU A 2 12.27 0.24 -6.84
C GLU A 2 11.77 1.66 -6.61
N LEU A 3 10.47 1.82 -6.43
CA LEU A 3 9.83 3.10 -6.13
C LEU A 3 10.12 3.57 -4.69
N ILE A 4 10.18 2.63 -3.75
CA ILE A 4 10.43 2.83 -2.32
C ILE A 4 11.13 1.56 -1.80
N SER A 5 12.13 1.71 -0.93
CA SER A 5 12.81 0.58 -0.30
C SER A 5 11.83 -0.25 0.52
N LYS A 6 12.07 -1.55 0.60
CA LYS A 6 11.25 -2.49 1.39
C LYS A 6 11.13 -2.06 2.86
N ASP A 7 12.22 -1.58 3.44
CA ASP A 7 12.28 -1.14 4.84
C ASP A 7 11.43 0.10 5.08
N ASN A 8 11.43 1.06 4.16
CA ASN A 8 10.58 2.23 4.25
C ASN A 8 9.10 1.86 4.16
N ILE A 9 8.72 0.91 3.30
CA ILE A 9 7.34 0.43 3.21
C ILE A 9 6.92 -0.24 4.53
N ASN A 10 7.78 -1.10 5.08
CA ASN A 10 7.53 -1.79 6.34
C ASN A 10 7.44 -0.83 7.54
N LYS A 11 8.23 0.25 7.52
CA LYS A 11 8.25 1.23 8.59
C LYS A 11 7.06 2.19 8.53
N TRP A 12 6.76 2.73 7.36
CA TRP A 12 5.84 3.87 7.21
C TRP A 12 4.43 3.50 6.75
N ILE A 13 4.24 2.34 6.13
CA ILE A 13 2.96 1.99 5.49
C ILE A 13 2.33 0.79 6.17
N VAL A 14 3.04 -0.34 6.21
CA VAL A 14 2.51 -1.64 6.70
C VAL A 14 1.82 -1.57 8.06
N PRO A 15 2.33 -0.85 9.08
CA PRO A 15 1.73 -0.82 10.41
C PRO A 15 0.30 -0.25 10.43
N PHE A 16 -0.04 0.58 9.45
CA PHE A 16 -1.34 1.27 9.38
C PHE A 16 -2.33 0.58 8.44
N LEU A 17 -1.94 -0.52 7.80
CA LEU A 17 -2.81 -1.27 6.90
C LEU A 17 -3.62 -2.31 7.65
N SER A 18 -4.90 -2.43 7.30
CA SER A 18 -5.72 -3.49 7.87
C SER A 18 -5.27 -4.87 7.40
N VAL A 19 -4.96 -5.74 8.37
CA VAL A 19 -4.75 -7.16 8.14
C VAL A 19 -6.08 -7.89 8.31
N GLY A 20 -6.34 -8.94 7.52
CA GLY A 20 -7.53 -9.77 7.75
C GLY A 20 -7.35 -10.59 9.03
N ASN A 21 -8.31 -10.54 9.94
CA ASN A 21 -8.30 -11.31 11.20
C ASN A 21 -8.77 -12.77 11.05
N ARG A 22 -9.16 -13.21 9.84
CA ARG A 22 -9.70 -14.56 9.62
C ARG A 22 -8.67 -15.45 8.90
N GLY A 23 -8.24 -16.50 9.57
CA GLY A 23 -7.53 -17.64 8.98
C GLY A 23 -6.00 -17.57 9.01
N LYS A 24 -5.36 -18.41 8.18
CA LYS A 24 -3.89 -18.50 8.05
C LYS A 24 -3.31 -17.15 7.62
N LYS A 25 -2.11 -16.85 8.12
CA LYS A 25 -1.32 -15.69 7.69
C LYS A 25 -1.25 -15.67 6.15
N PRO A 26 -1.34 -14.49 5.51
CA PRO A 26 -1.26 -14.39 4.05
C PRO A 26 -0.01 -15.07 3.54
N LYS A 27 -0.14 -15.94 2.53
CA LYS A 27 1.01 -16.56 1.84
C LYS A 27 1.87 -15.52 1.11
N VAL A 28 1.29 -14.35 0.83
CA VAL A 28 1.93 -13.27 0.07
C VAL A 28 2.31 -12.14 1.02
N GLU A 29 3.56 -11.68 0.87
CA GLU A 29 4.06 -10.54 1.64
C GLU A 29 3.28 -9.27 1.28
N GLN A 30 2.78 -8.54 2.29
CA GLN A 30 2.02 -7.30 2.08
C GLN A 30 2.83 -6.24 1.34
N VAL A 31 4.15 -6.20 1.56
CA VAL A 31 5.08 -5.33 0.84
C VAL A 31 5.01 -5.56 -0.67
N ALA A 32 4.94 -6.81 -1.13
CA ALA A 32 4.85 -7.12 -2.55
C ALA A 32 3.55 -6.59 -3.16
N ILE A 33 2.44 -6.70 -2.41
CA ILE A 33 1.13 -6.15 -2.81
C ILE A 33 1.20 -4.63 -2.92
N LEU A 34 1.80 -3.96 -1.93
CA LEU A 34 1.98 -2.52 -1.95
C LEU A 34 2.88 -2.05 -3.10
N ARG A 35 3.98 -2.76 -3.36
CA ARG A 35 4.87 -2.46 -4.50
C ARG A 35 4.11 -2.53 -5.83
N ALA A 36 3.26 -3.53 -6.00
CA ALA A 36 2.43 -3.66 -7.19
C ALA A 36 1.39 -2.53 -7.31
N ILE A 37 0.75 -2.14 -6.20
CA ILE A 37 -0.19 -1.00 -6.16
C ILE A 37 0.54 0.31 -6.48
N LEU A 38 1.69 0.57 -5.85
CA LEU A 38 2.49 1.77 -6.09
C LEU A 38 2.95 1.86 -7.55
N TYR A 39 3.33 0.73 -8.14
CA TYR A 39 3.64 0.67 -9.56
C TYR A 39 2.43 1.07 -10.43
N LYS A 40 1.24 0.52 -10.15
CA LYS A 40 0.00 0.93 -10.82
C LYS A 40 -0.26 2.42 -10.67
N LEU A 41 -0.04 2.99 -9.49
CA LEU A 41 -0.28 4.42 -9.23
C LEU A 41 0.74 5.29 -9.95
N LYS A 42 2.01 4.89 -10.00
CA LYS A 42 3.07 5.61 -10.72
C LYS A 42 2.85 5.61 -12.23
N THR A 43 2.53 4.45 -12.78
CA THR A 43 2.46 4.23 -14.24
C THR A 43 1.08 4.50 -14.83
N GLY A 44 0.03 4.46 -14.01
CA GLY A 44 -1.36 4.58 -14.48
C GLY A 44 -1.84 3.38 -15.29
N CYS A 45 -1.11 2.26 -15.32
CA CYS A 45 -1.49 1.11 -16.13
C CYS A 45 -2.85 0.52 -15.70
N GLN A 46 -3.52 -0.14 -16.65
CA GLN A 46 -4.76 -0.85 -16.35
C GLN A 46 -4.49 -2.03 -15.42
N TRP A 47 -5.43 -2.35 -14.53
CA TRP A 47 -5.28 -3.48 -13.58
C TRP A 47 -4.94 -4.80 -14.26
N ARG A 48 -5.52 -5.08 -15.43
CA ARG A 48 -5.26 -6.29 -16.21
C ARG A 48 -3.85 -6.36 -16.79
N GLN A 49 -3.19 -5.21 -16.96
CA GLN A 49 -1.82 -5.08 -17.49
C GLN A 49 -0.78 -5.03 -16.37
N LEU A 50 -1.18 -5.21 -15.11
CA LEU A 50 -0.25 -5.21 -14.00
C LEU A 50 0.72 -6.40 -14.13
N PRO A 51 2.05 -6.18 -14.11
CA PRO A 51 3.03 -7.25 -14.29
C PRO A 51 3.18 -8.07 -13.00
N THR A 52 2.16 -8.88 -12.67
CA THR A 52 2.11 -9.67 -11.43
C THR A 52 3.25 -10.67 -11.31
N GLY A 53 3.74 -11.22 -12.43
CA GLY A 53 4.89 -12.13 -12.43
C GLY A 53 6.17 -11.50 -11.90
N VAL A 54 6.36 -10.18 -12.08
CA VAL A 54 7.53 -9.45 -11.59
C VAL A 54 7.46 -9.24 -10.07
N PHE A 55 6.26 -9.06 -9.51
CA PHE A 55 6.08 -8.79 -8.09
C PHE A 55 5.88 -10.04 -7.23
N PHE A 56 5.26 -11.08 -7.78
CA PHE A 56 4.82 -12.26 -7.03
C PHE A 56 5.40 -13.58 -7.54
N GLY A 57 6.26 -13.56 -8.57
CA GLY A 57 6.83 -14.76 -9.17
C GLY A 57 5.78 -15.67 -9.83
N LYS A 58 6.00 -16.98 -9.84
CA LYS A 58 5.05 -17.97 -10.40
C LYS A 58 3.79 -18.08 -9.51
N GLN A 59 2.73 -17.39 -9.92
CA GLN A 59 1.32 -17.61 -9.54
C GLN A 59 0.97 -17.54 -8.05
N LEU A 60 1.65 -16.73 -7.25
CA LEU A 60 1.21 -16.47 -5.87
C LEU A 60 0.00 -15.52 -5.78
N LEU A 61 -0.13 -14.58 -6.73
CA LEU A 61 -1.23 -13.60 -6.74
C LEU A 61 -1.51 -13.06 -8.15
N CYS A 62 -2.78 -13.05 -8.56
CA CYS A 62 -3.25 -12.40 -9.79
C CYS A 62 -3.66 -10.93 -9.54
N TRP A 63 -3.87 -10.16 -10.61
CA TRP A 63 -4.25 -8.74 -10.52
C TRP A 63 -5.54 -8.52 -9.72
N GLN A 64 -6.48 -9.48 -9.77
CA GLN A 64 -7.71 -9.46 -8.98
C GLN A 64 -7.42 -9.47 -7.48
N GLY A 65 -6.41 -10.24 -7.04
CA GLY A 65 -5.97 -10.28 -5.65
C GLY A 65 -5.37 -8.95 -5.22
N VAL A 66 -4.50 -8.36 -6.05
CA VAL A 66 -3.95 -7.01 -5.80
C VAL A 66 -5.09 -5.99 -5.69
N TYR A 67 -6.04 -6.02 -6.62
CA TYR A 67 -7.18 -5.13 -6.63
C TYR A 67 -8.08 -5.31 -5.40
N TYR A 68 -8.29 -6.55 -4.95
CA TYR A 68 -9.03 -6.85 -3.73
C TYR A 68 -8.40 -6.16 -2.52
N HIS A 69 -7.08 -6.29 -2.33
CA HIS A 69 -6.37 -5.62 -1.24
C HIS A 69 -6.43 -4.10 -1.36
N PHE A 70 -6.22 -3.57 -2.56
CA PHE A 70 -6.36 -2.13 -2.83
C PHE A 70 -7.76 -1.63 -2.43
N ARG A 71 -8.81 -2.29 -2.93
CA ARG A 71 -10.20 -1.89 -2.66
C ARG A 71 -10.54 -2.01 -1.17
N LYS A 72 -10.05 -3.05 -0.49
CA LYS A 72 -10.21 -3.22 0.96
C LYS A 72 -9.62 -2.01 1.70
N TRP A 73 -8.36 -1.68 1.43
CA TRP A 73 -7.62 -0.60 2.09
C TRP A 73 -8.12 0.81 1.76
N VAL A 74 -8.74 0.98 0.58
CA VAL A 74 -9.49 2.19 0.27
C VAL A 74 -10.76 2.26 1.13
N LYS A 75 -11.55 1.18 1.15
CA LYS A 75 -12.87 1.16 1.82
C LYS A 75 -12.77 1.31 3.34
N ASP A 76 -11.75 0.74 3.97
CA ASP A 76 -11.54 0.80 5.41
C ASP A 76 -10.73 2.02 5.88
N GLY A 77 -10.31 2.88 4.94
CA GLY A 77 -9.54 4.08 5.22
C GLY A 77 -8.07 3.82 5.61
N SER A 78 -7.54 2.62 5.41
CA SER A 78 -6.12 2.31 5.71
C SER A 78 -5.17 3.28 5.01
N PHE A 79 -5.40 3.59 3.72
CA PHE A 79 -4.55 4.54 3.00
C PHE A 79 -4.63 5.96 3.56
N ARG A 80 -5.82 6.38 4.01
CA ARG A 80 -6.00 7.67 4.68
C ARG A 80 -5.23 7.72 5.99
N LYS A 81 -5.26 6.65 6.79
CA LYS A 81 -4.47 6.53 8.02
C LYS A 81 -2.97 6.61 7.74
N VAL A 82 -2.47 5.88 6.74
CA VAL A 82 -1.07 5.97 6.30
C VAL A 82 -0.68 7.41 6.00
N TRP A 83 -1.50 8.12 5.22
CA TRP A 83 -1.26 9.51 4.85
C TRP A 83 -1.20 10.43 6.07
N VAL A 84 -2.20 10.37 6.95
CA VAL A 84 -2.29 11.19 8.16
C VAL A 84 -1.10 10.95 9.09
N GLU A 85 -0.75 9.70 9.37
CA GLU A 85 0.36 9.36 10.26
C GLU A 85 1.71 9.74 9.68
N HIS A 86 1.87 9.63 8.35
CA HIS A 86 3.06 10.12 7.67
C HIS A 86 3.19 11.66 7.79
N LEU A 87 2.11 12.40 7.55
CA LEU A 87 2.11 13.86 7.69
C LEU A 87 2.39 14.30 9.14
N LYS A 88 1.80 13.63 10.13
CA LYS A 88 2.10 13.89 11.55
C LYS A 88 3.58 13.70 11.86
N SER A 89 4.20 12.64 11.35
CA SER A 89 5.63 12.39 11.53
C SER A 89 6.50 13.49 10.89
N GLN A 90 6.04 14.11 9.81
CA GLN A 90 6.77 15.13 9.06
C GLN A 90 6.28 16.55 9.36
N ARG A 91 5.43 16.75 10.39
CA ARG A 91 4.78 18.04 10.69
C ARG A 91 5.77 19.19 10.86
N LYS A 92 6.92 18.94 11.51
CA LYS A 92 7.98 19.93 11.74
C LYS A 92 8.72 20.36 10.46
N LEU A 93 8.65 19.55 9.40
CA LEU A 93 9.33 19.82 8.13
C LEU A 93 8.46 20.62 7.17
N PHE A 94 7.14 20.55 7.30
CA PHE A 94 6.19 21.12 6.34
C PHE A 94 5.34 22.28 6.89
N ASP A 95 5.58 22.74 8.13
CA ASP A 95 4.80 23.79 8.80
C ASP A 95 3.28 23.65 8.58
N LEU A 96 2.78 22.41 8.67
CA LEU A 96 1.41 22.11 8.28
C LEU A 96 0.42 22.63 9.34
N PRO A 97 -0.61 23.40 8.93
CA PRO A 97 -1.69 23.79 9.82
C PRO A 97 -2.52 22.56 10.22
N GLU A 98 -3.15 22.61 11.41
CA GLU A 98 -3.95 21.51 11.98
C GLU A 98 -4.99 20.97 10.98
N CYS A 99 -5.58 21.85 10.18
CA CYS A 99 -6.60 21.55 9.18
C CYS A 99 -6.09 20.71 7.99
N ALA A 100 -4.77 20.67 7.73
CA ALA A 100 -4.21 19.85 6.65
C ALA A 100 -4.29 18.34 6.95
N VAL A 101 -4.51 17.98 8.22
CA VAL A 101 -4.46 16.58 8.69
C VAL A 101 -5.85 16.02 9.04
N THR A 102 -6.91 16.85 8.98
CA THR A 102 -8.28 16.52 9.38
C THR A 102 -9.24 16.58 8.18
N TRP A 103 -9.17 15.60 7.29
CA TRP A 103 -10.11 15.43 6.16
C TRP A 103 -10.66 14.03 6.15
#